data_AF-A0A1Q4FVH1-F1
#
_entry.id   AF-A0A1Q4FVH1-F1
#
_cell.length_a   1.000
_cell.length_b   1.000
_cell.length_c   1.000
_cell.angle_alpha   90.00
_cell.angle_beta   90.00
_cell.angle_gamma   90.00
#
_symmetry.space_group_name_H-M   'P 1'
#
loop_
_entity.id
_entity.type
_entity.pdbx_description
1 polymer ?
#
loop_
_entity_poly.entity_id
_entity_poly.type
_entity_poly.pdbx_seq_one_letter_code
_entity_poly.pdbx_strand_id
1 'polypeptide(L)'
;MASILGKWEIKASINGFTGQRENFDKGNSKIVQFGVKDYYFMTGNNMTKKGLYSIERKLSKITGKEESYIIYDDVKDGVPQIYSVSSEEFILSIDAMDGPTAIYRKID
;
A
#
# COMPACT_ATOMS: atom_id res chain seq x y z
N MET A 1 -9.66 -0.75 15.83
CA MET A 1 -9.29 -1.02 14.42
C MET A 1 -7.99 -0.29 14.14
N ALA A 2 -6.99 -0.95 13.57
CA ALA A 2 -5.75 -0.28 13.17
C ALA A 2 -6.04 0.69 12.02
N SER A 3 -5.32 1.81 12.00
CA SER A 3 -5.51 2.89 11.03
C SER A 3 -4.28 2.98 10.11
N ILE A 4 -4.51 3.19 8.81
CA ILE A 4 -3.44 3.42 7.84
C ILE A 4 -2.73 4.76 8.02
N LEU A 5 -3.30 5.66 8.84
CA LEU A 5 -2.72 6.97 9.11
C LEU A 5 -1.31 6.86 9.68
N GLY A 6 -0.41 7.72 9.21
CA GLY A 6 0.98 7.79 9.63
C GLY A 6 1.96 7.47 8.50
N LYS A 7 3.21 7.25 8.87
CA LYS A 7 4.31 6.98 7.94
C LYS A 7 4.67 5.50 7.98
N TRP A 8 5.01 4.98 6.81
CA TRP A 8 5.31 3.58 6.59
C TRP A 8 6.52 3.47 5.67
N GLU A 9 7.55 2.74 6.10
CA GLU A 9 8.73 2.46 5.28
C GLU A 9 8.64 1.06 4.69
N ILE A 10 9.02 0.90 3.43
CA ILE A 10 8.99 -0.43 2.80
C ILE A 10 9.91 -1.41 3.56
N LYS A 11 9.39 -2.60 3.77
CA LYS A 11 10.07 -3.73 4.42
C LYS A 11 10.38 -4.83 3.42
N ALA A 12 9.45 -5.11 2.54
CA ALA A 12 9.64 -6.07 1.47
C ALA A 12 8.72 -5.76 0.30
N SER A 13 9.11 -6.23 -0.88
CA SER A 13 8.24 -6.36 -2.04
C SER A 13 8.22 -7.81 -2.50
N ILE A 14 7.09 -8.25 -3.02
CA ILE A 14 6.91 -9.57 -3.61
C ILE A 14 6.46 -9.32 -5.05
N ASN A 15 7.24 -9.83 -6.00
CA ASN A 15 6.88 -9.81 -7.40
C ASN A 15 5.70 -10.77 -7.62
N GLY A 16 4.61 -10.27 -8.20
CA GLY A 16 3.41 -11.10 -8.35
C GLY A 16 3.52 -12.18 -9.43
N PHE A 17 4.40 -12.02 -10.43
CA PHE A 17 4.62 -13.02 -11.47
C PHE A 17 5.58 -14.14 -11.04
N THR A 18 6.71 -13.76 -10.42
CA THR A 18 7.75 -14.74 -10.03
C THR A 18 7.63 -15.23 -8.60
N GLY A 19 6.82 -14.56 -7.76
CA GLY A 19 6.76 -14.78 -6.32
C GLY A 19 8.03 -14.39 -5.56
N GLN A 20 9.05 -13.85 -6.26
CA GLN A 20 10.32 -13.49 -5.63
C GLN A 20 10.11 -12.34 -4.65
N ARG A 21 10.64 -12.52 -3.43
CA ARG A 21 10.61 -11.54 -2.36
C ARG A 21 11.93 -10.80 -2.30
N GLU A 22 11.88 -9.49 -2.42
CA GLU A 22 12.99 -8.58 -2.13
C GLU A 22 12.76 -7.98 -0.75
N ASN A 23 13.77 -8.03 0.12
CA ASN A 23 13.72 -7.41 1.44
C ASN A 23 14.54 -6.12 1.44
N PHE A 24 14.07 -5.13 2.18
CA PHE A 24 14.74 -3.85 2.33
C PHE A 24 15.15 -3.64 3.79
N ASP A 25 16.34 -3.09 3.99
CA ASP A 25 16.81 -2.72 5.32
C ASP A 25 16.01 -1.56 5.89
N LYS A 26 16.00 -1.41 7.23
CA LYS A 26 15.43 -0.22 7.88
C LYS A 26 16.24 1.01 7.47
N GLY A 27 15.58 2.14 7.24
CA GLY A 27 16.24 3.37 6.80
C GLY A 27 16.49 3.46 5.29
N ASN A 28 15.86 2.58 4.49
CA ASN A 28 15.96 2.63 3.03
C ASN A 28 15.27 3.84 2.39
N SER A 29 14.55 4.64 3.20
CA SER A 29 13.95 5.92 2.78
C SER A 29 12.91 5.82 1.66
N LYS A 30 12.36 4.63 1.39
CA LYS A 30 11.19 4.44 0.52
C LYS A 30 9.95 4.42 1.42
N ILE A 31 9.29 5.57 1.51
CA ILE A 31 8.25 5.85 2.49
C ILE A 31 6.93 6.14 1.79
N VAL A 32 5.84 5.63 2.36
CA VAL A 32 4.48 6.10 2.08
C VAL A 32 3.91 6.71 3.36
N GLN A 33 3.28 7.88 3.23
CA GLN A 33 2.61 8.56 4.34
C GLN A 33 1.15 8.77 3.99
N PHE A 34 0.26 8.39 4.90
CA PHE A 34 -1.18 8.66 4.80
C PHE A 34 -1.59 9.67 5.88
N GLY A 35 -2.11 10.81 5.45
CA GLY A 35 -2.87 11.73 6.29
C GLY A 35 -4.37 11.42 6.21
N VAL A 36 -5.20 12.32 6.72
CA VAL A 36 -6.65 12.07 6.86
C VAL A 36 -7.35 11.88 5.50
N LYS A 37 -6.85 12.53 4.45
CA LYS A 37 -7.42 12.46 3.08
C LYS A 37 -6.37 12.38 1.98
N ASP A 38 -5.11 12.56 2.34
CA ASP A 38 -4.00 12.74 1.43
C ASP A 38 -2.92 11.69 1.65
N TYR A 39 -2.15 11.44 0.60
CA TYR A 39 -1.03 10.51 0.65
C TYR A 39 0.20 11.10 -0.02
N TYR A 40 1.35 10.58 0.37
CA TYR A 40 2.65 10.95 -0.17
C TYR A 40 3.53 9.72 -0.32
N PHE A 41 4.16 9.56 -1.47
CA PHE A 41 5.27 8.63 -1.66
C PHE A 41 6.58 9.42 -1.71
N MET A 42 7.57 8.93 -0.99
CA MET A 42 8.91 9.52 -0.90
C MET A 42 9.96 8.45 -1.15
N THR A 43 11.01 8.83 -1.87
CA THR A 43 12.23 8.02 -2.04
C THR A 43 13.43 8.90 -1.73
N GLY A 44 14.09 8.63 -0.60
CA GLY A 44 15.07 9.56 -0.04
C GLY A 44 14.39 10.87 0.35
N ASN A 45 14.98 12.01 -0.04
CA ASN A 45 14.42 13.34 0.21
C ASN A 45 13.45 13.81 -0.88
N ASN A 46 13.19 12.97 -1.89
CA ASN A 46 12.38 13.34 -3.04
C ASN A 46 10.95 12.81 -2.89
N MET A 47 9.97 13.70 -2.98
CA MET A 47 8.57 13.34 -3.11
C MET A 47 8.32 12.85 -4.53
N THR A 48 7.97 11.57 -4.68
CA THR A 48 7.77 10.93 -5.99
C THR A 48 6.31 10.98 -6.43
N LYS A 49 5.37 11.00 -5.48
CA LYS A 49 3.94 11.13 -5.74
C LYS A 49 3.22 11.75 -4.55
N LYS A 50 2.15 12.49 -4.80
CA LYS A 50 1.20 12.96 -3.79
C LYS A 50 -0.19 13.06 -4.38
N GLY A 51 -1.20 13.02 -3.52
CA GLY A 51 -2.58 13.14 -3.98
C GLY A 51 -3.58 12.96 -2.86
N LEU A 52 -4.84 12.77 -3.26
CA LEU A 52 -5.91 12.40 -2.36
C LEU A 52 -6.17 10.91 -2.43
N TYR A 53 -6.73 10.33 -1.38
CA TYR A 53 -7.19 8.96 -1.40
C TYR A 53 -8.53 8.82 -0.70
N SER A 54 -9.26 7.77 -1.06
CA SER A 54 -10.42 7.28 -0.33
C SER A 54 -10.28 5.78 -0.10
N ILE A 55 -11.06 5.27 0.86
CA ILE A 55 -11.15 3.85 1.15
C ILE A 55 -12.55 3.38 0.77
N GLU A 56 -12.61 2.32 -0.02
CA GLU A 56 -13.86 1.65 -0.38
C GLU A 56 -13.82 0.19 0.07
N ARG A 57 -14.98 -0.35 0.47
CA ARG A 57 -15.15 -1.79 0.71
C ARG A 57 -15.90 -2.40 -0.46
N LYS A 58 -15.32 -3.43 -1.07
CA LYS A 58 -15.93 -4.17 -2.18
C LYS A 58 -15.40 -5.60 -2.22
N LEU A 59 -16.06 -6.45 -2.98
CA LEU A 59 -15.62 -7.84 -3.18
C LEU A 59 -14.37 -7.89 -4.06
N SER A 60 -13.38 -8.68 -3.62
CA SER A 60 -12.23 -9.04 -4.43
C SER A 60 -12.63 -9.87 -5.63
N LYS A 61 -12.11 -9.48 -6.79
CA LYS A 61 -12.33 -10.23 -8.03
C LYS A 61 -11.62 -11.58 -8.01
N ILE A 62 -10.59 -11.72 -7.18
CA ILE A 62 -9.78 -12.94 -7.06
C ILE A 62 -10.32 -13.86 -5.98
N THR A 63 -10.61 -13.34 -4.79
CA THR A 63 -11.00 -14.18 -3.63
C THR A 63 -12.50 -14.24 -3.40
N GLY A 64 -13.28 -13.32 -3.97
CA GLY A 64 -14.71 -13.17 -3.72
C GLY A 64 -15.05 -12.66 -2.31
N LYS A 65 -14.07 -12.23 -1.52
CA LYS A 65 -14.26 -11.72 -0.15
C LYS A 65 -14.33 -10.20 -0.13
N GLU A 66 -15.02 -9.64 0.86
CA GLU A 66 -15.01 -8.19 1.10
C GLU A 66 -13.63 -7.76 1.59
N GLU A 67 -13.01 -6.84 0.85
CA GLU A 67 -11.67 -6.32 1.12
C GLU A 67 -11.71 -4.78 1.13
N SER A 68 -10.71 -4.17 1.76
CA SER A 68 -10.57 -2.70 1.80
C SER A 68 -9.64 -2.23 0.69
N TYR A 69 -10.14 -1.35 -0.17
CA TYR A 69 -9.43 -0.82 -1.33
C TYR A 69 -8.98 0.61 -1.09
N ILE A 70 -7.79 0.95 -1.56
CA ILE A 70 -7.34 2.33 -1.65
C ILE A 70 -7.64 2.83 -3.06
N ILE A 71 -8.42 3.89 -3.17
CA ILE A 71 -8.67 4.60 -4.41
C ILE A 71 -7.88 5.90 -4.38
N TYR A 72 -6.88 6.01 -5.25
CA TYR A 72 -6.05 7.21 -5.35
C TYR A 72 -6.66 8.18 -6.36
N ASP A 73 -6.75 9.44 -5.97
CA ASP A 73 -7.10 10.57 -6.85
C ASP A 73 -8.44 10.38 -7.58
N ASP A 74 -9.40 9.69 -6.94
CA ASP A 74 -10.72 9.31 -7.48
C ASP A 74 -10.68 8.50 -8.79
N VAL A 75 -9.54 7.85 -9.09
CA VAL A 75 -9.38 7.02 -10.29
C VAL A 75 -10.01 5.65 -10.04
N LYS A 76 -11.32 5.55 -10.26
CA LYS A 76 -12.13 4.35 -9.99
C LYS A 76 -11.82 3.15 -10.90
N ASP A 77 -11.35 3.42 -12.12
CA ASP A 77 -10.92 2.40 -13.09
C ASP A 77 -9.41 2.14 -13.05
N GLY A 78 -8.73 2.59 -11.99
CA GLY A 78 -7.31 2.33 -11.77
C GLY A 78 -7.01 0.88 -11.43
N VAL A 79 -5.72 0.55 -11.32
CA VAL A 79 -5.28 -0.77 -10.85
C VAL A 79 -5.81 -0.97 -9.43
N PRO A 80 -6.66 -1.99 -9.18
CA PRO A 80 -7.32 -2.15 -7.89
C PRO A 80 -6.30 -2.57 -6.83
N GLN A 81 -6.17 -1.77 -5.77
CA GLN A 81 -5.24 -2.04 -4.68
C GLN A 81 -5.99 -2.34 -3.39
N ILE A 82 -5.80 -3.55 -2.86
CA ILE A 82 -6.27 -3.98 -1.55
C ILE A 82 -5.20 -3.62 -0.53
N TYR A 83 -5.63 -3.24 0.68
CA TYR A 83 -4.72 -3.12 1.80
C TYR A 83 -5.20 -3.86 3.04
N SER A 84 -4.23 -4.24 3.87
CA SER A 84 -4.45 -4.64 5.26
C SER A 84 -3.49 -3.88 6.17
N VAL A 85 -3.93 -3.59 7.39
CA VAL A 85 -3.14 -2.82 8.35
C VAL A 85 -3.26 -3.39 9.76
N SER A 86 -2.12 -3.48 10.43
CA SER A 86 -1.99 -3.80 11.85
C SER A 86 -1.29 -2.65 12.58
N SER A 87 -0.94 -2.83 13.85
CA SER A 87 -0.18 -1.82 14.61
C SER A 87 1.22 -1.59 14.05
N GLU A 88 1.81 -2.59 13.40
CA GLU A 88 3.22 -2.57 12.98
C GLU A 88 3.40 -2.67 11.47
N GLU A 89 2.43 -3.25 10.76
CA GLU A 89 2.55 -3.53 9.34
C GLU A 89 1.39 -2.96 8.54
N PHE A 90 1.73 -2.43 7.37
CA PHE A 90 0.80 -2.07 6.32
C PHE A 90 1.16 -2.90 5.10
N ILE A 91 0.19 -3.62 4.54
CA ILE A 91 0.37 -4.46 3.36
C ILE A 91 -0.52 -3.89 2.26
N LEU A 92 0.08 -3.68 1.09
CA LEU A 92 -0.58 -3.19 -0.10
C LEU A 92 -0.40 -4.21 -1.22
N SER A 93 -1.48 -4.69 -1.81
CA SER A 93 -1.47 -5.70 -2.84
C SER A 93 -2.36 -5.30 -4.00
N ILE A 94 -1.98 -5.67 -5.21
CA ILE A 94 -2.89 -5.55 -6.37
C ILE A 94 -3.87 -6.72 -6.35
N ASP A 95 -5.17 -6.44 -6.53
CA ASP A 95 -6.24 -7.45 -6.62
C ASP A 95 -6.22 -8.17 -7.98
N ALA A 96 -5.13 -8.90 -8.22
CA ALA A 96 -4.88 -9.71 -9.40
C ALA A 96 -4.10 -10.97 -9.00
N MET A 97 -4.22 -12.05 -9.77
CA MET A 97 -3.49 -13.31 -9.49
C MET A 97 -1.96 -13.11 -9.50
N ASP A 98 -1.47 -12.27 -10.39
CA ASP A 98 -0.07 -11.88 -10.55
C ASP A 98 0.22 -10.49 -9.97
N GLY A 99 -0.66 -10.02 -9.08
CA GLY A 99 -0.54 -8.73 -8.43
C GLY A 99 0.67 -8.69 -7.48
N PRO A 100 1.61 -7.75 -7.63
CA PRO A 100 2.69 -7.58 -6.67
C PRO A 100 2.13 -7.14 -5.31
N THR A 101 2.91 -7.43 -4.27
CA THR A 101 2.60 -7.03 -2.89
C THR A 101 3.77 -6.25 -2.30
N ALA A 102 3.47 -5.13 -1.64
CA ALA A 102 4.41 -4.36 -0.86
C ALA A 102 4.04 -4.47 0.63
N ILE A 103 5.03 -4.77 1.46
CA ILE A 103 4.90 -4.85 2.90
C ILE A 103 5.70 -3.69 3.47
N TYR A 104 5.07 -2.91 4.33
CA TYR A 104 5.64 -1.76 4.99
C TYR A 104 5.63 -1.94 6.50
N ARG A 105 6.61 -1.32 7.15
CA ARG A 105 6.69 -1.22 8.61
C ARG A 105 6.33 0.18 9.05
N LYS A 106 5.65 0.30 10.19
CA LYS A 106 5.38 1.61 10.83
C LYS A 106 6.71 2.31 11.15
N ILE A 107 6.77 3.61 10.89
CA ILE A 107 7.87 4.49 11.32
C ILE A 107 7.28 5.77 11.94
N ASP A 108 8.00 6.34 12.90
CA ASP A 108 7.59 7.56 13.62
C ASP A 108 7.86 8.85 12.81
#